data_AF-A0A315DP77-F1
#
_entry.id   AF-A0A315DP77-F1
#
_cell.length_a   1.000
_cell.length_b   1.000
_cell.length_c   1.000
_cell.angle_alpha   90.00
_cell.angle_beta   90.00
_cell.angle_gamma   90.00
#
_symmetry.space_group_name_H-M   'P 1'
#
loop_
_entity.id
_entity.type
_entity.pdbx_description
1 polymer ?
#
loop_
_entity_poly.entity_id
_entity_poly.type
_entity_poly.pdbx_seq_one_letter_code
_entity_poly.pdbx_strand_id
1 'polypeptide(L)' 'MAQITLYLDDATQALVDEAAKANGVSKSRWVADIIRTYAAHDWPQDCLALAGRFADFPLKEDAPGIQPADVPRLIY' A
#
# COMPACT_ATOMS: atom_id res chain seq x y z
N MET A 1 1.35 -24.62 11.51
CA MET A 1 1.83 -23.34 10.93
C MET A 1 2.71 -23.70 9.75
N ALA A 2 2.56 -23.02 8.61
CA ALA A 2 3.44 -23.22 7.47
C ALA A 2 4.77 -22.49 7.72
N GLN A 3 5.88 -23.12 7.38
CA GLN A 3 7.23 -22.53 7.45
C GLN A 3 7.69 -22.20 6.03
N ILE A 4 8.23 -21.01 5.85
CA ILE A 4 8.82 -20.56 4.58
C ILE A 4 10.28 -20.20 4.85
N THR A 5 11.18 -20.69 4.00
CA THR A 5 12.59 -20.27 3.98
C THR A 5 12.76 -19.30 2.82
N LEU A 6 13.23 -18.09 3.12
CA LEU A 6 13.44 -17.02 2.14
C LEU A 6 14.94 -16.71 2.06
N TYR A 7 15.49 -16.74 0.85
CA TYR A 7 16.85 -16.26 0.60
C TYR A 7 16.77 -14.76 0.36
N LEU A 8 17.53 -14.00 1.15
CA LEU A 8 17.66 -12.56 1.05
C LEU A 8 19.11 -12.23 0.75
N ASP A 9 19.35 -11.23 -0.10
CA ASP A 9 20.66 -10.61 -0.19
C ASP A 9 20.92 -9.75 1.07
N ASP A 10 22.19 -9.38 1.27
CA ASP A 10 22.62 -8.65 2.46
C ASP A 10 21.90 -7.30 2.63
N ALA A 11 21.59 -6.61 1.53
CA ALA A 11 20.89 -5.33 1.60
C ALA A 11 19.43 -5.52 2.03
N THR A 12 18.74 -6.51 1.47
CA THR A 12 17.36 -6.82 1.88
C THR A 12 17.31 -7.32 3.33
N GLN A 13 18.30 -8.10 3.78
CA GLN A 13 18.38 -8.52 5.17
C GLN A 13 18.58 -7.33 6.13
N ALA A 14 19.43 -6.36 5.76
CA ALA A 14 19.62 -5.14 6.55
C ALA A 14 18.32 -4.33 6.68
N LEU A 15 17.55 -4.20 5.60
CA LEU A 15 16.25 -3.52 5.61
C LEU A 15 15.26 -4.19 6.57
N VAL A 16 15.17 -5.53 6.55
CA VAL A 16 14.31 -6.29 7.48
C VAL A 16 14.73 -6.02 8.93
N ASP A 17 16.03 -5.99 9.20
CA ASP A 17 16.57 -5.81 10.56
C ASP A 17 16.27 -4.41 11.11
N GLU A 18 16.52 -3.38 10.31
CA GLU A 18 16.22 -2.00 10.66
C GLU A 18 14.72 -1.79 10.87
N ALA A 19 13.89 -2.30 9.96
CA ALA A 19 12.45 -2.11 10.03
C ALA A 19 11.83 -2.87 11.19
N ALA A 20 12.26 -4.11 11.47
CA ALA A 20 11.81 -4.87 12.63
C ALA A 20 12.17 -4.15 13.94
N LYS A 21 13.39 -3.61 14.02
CA LYS A 21 13.85 -2.82 15.18
C LYS A 21 13.06 -1.52 15.35
N ALA A 22 12.82 -0.78 14.27
CA ALA A 22 12.05 0.47 14.28
C ALA A 22 10.60 0.24 14.71
N ASN A 23 10.00 -0.89 14.33
CA ASN A 23 8.64 -1.27 14.72
C ASN A 23 8.55 -2.03 16.06
N GLY A 24 9.69 -2.32 16.70
CA GLY A 24 9.72 -3.03 17.99
C GLY A 24 9.20 -4.47 17.93
N VAL A 25 9.27 -5.12 16.76
CA VAL A 25 8.76 -6.49 16.54
C VAL A 25 9.87 -7.44 16.09
N SER A 26 9.64 -8.75 16.16
CA SER A 26 10.58 -9.73 15.59
C SER A 26 10.60 -9.65 14.06
N LYS A 27 11.72 -10.04 13.45
CA LYS A 27 11.88 -10.10 11.98
C LYS A 27 10.78 -10.94 11.32
N SER A 28 10.49 -12.12 11.88
CA SER A 28 9.43 -13.01 11.37
C SER A 28 8.04 -12.38 11.43
N ARG A 29 7.74 -11.64 12.50
CA ARG A 29 6.47 -10.93 12.64
C ARG A 29 6.38 -9.78 11.64
N TRP A 30 7.46 -9.00 11.52
CA TRP A 30 7.53 -7.90 10.56
C TRP A 30 7.31 -8.38 9.12
N VAL A 31 8.00 -9.44 8.70
CA VAL A 31 7.81 -10.03 7.35
C VAL A 31 6.39 -10.53 7.15
N ALA A 32 5.79 -11.20 8.14
CA ALA A 32 4.40 -11.67 8.05
C ALA A 32 3.40 -10.50 7.94
N ASP A 33 3.65 -9.40 8.63
CA ASP A 33 2.80 -8.21 8.58
C ASP A 33 2.92 -7.51 7.21
N ILE A 34 4.13 -7.39 6.65
CA ILE A 34 4.34 -6.90 5.28
C ILE A 34 3.61 -7.77 4.26
N ILE A 35 3.71 -9.10 4.34
CA ILE A 35 2.98 -10.00 3.44
C ILE A 35 1.48 -9.75 3.53
N ARG A 36 0.92 -9.60 4.74
CA ARG A 36 -0.49 -9.26 4.92
C ARG A 36 -0.86 -7.92 4.30
N THR A 37 -0.05 -6.88 4.49
CA THR A 37 -0.30 -5.56 3.93
C THR A 37 -0.31 -5.57 2.40
N TYR A 38 0.63 -6.26 1.75
CA TYR A 38 0.72 -6.26 0.29
C TYR A 38 -0.14 -7.33 -0.39
N ALA A 39 -0.48 -8.43 0.29
CA ALA A 39 -1.42 -9.43 -0.22
C ALA A 39 -2.88 -9.03 0.01
N ALA A 40 -3.14 -8.11 0.94
CA ALA A 40 -4.45 -7.50 1.08
C ALA A 40 -4.79 -6.74 -0.20
N HIS A 41 -5.90 -7.10 -0.83
CA HIS A 41 -6.47 -6.38 -1.96
C HIS A 41 -7.36 -5.22 -1.47
N ASP A 42 -7.18 -4.81 -0.22
CA ASP A 42 -7.98 -3.79 0.44
C ASP A 42 -7.31 -2.43 0.28
N TRP A 43 -8.15 -1.40 0.19
CA TRP A 43 -7.66 -0.02 0.17
C TRP A 43 -7.01 0.31 1.53
N PRO A 44 -5.88 1.04 1.53
CA PRO A 44 -5.30 1.56 2.75
C PRO A 44 -6.34 2.35 3.55
N GLN A 45 -6.33 2.20 4.88
CA GLN A 45 -7.30 2.88 5.73
C GLN A 45 -7.24 4.40 5.59
N ASP A 46 -6.06 4.96 5.34
CA ASP A 46 -5.90 6.41 5.07
C ASP A 46 -6.65 6.84 3.80
N CYS A 47 -6.68 6.00 2.76
CA CYS A 47 -7.45 6.26 1.55
C CYS A 47 -8.96 6.24 1.83
N LEU A 48 -9.42 5.29 2.66
CA LEU A 48 -10.82 5.22 3.08
C LEU A 48 -11.21 6.39 3.98
N ALA A 49 -10.33 6.79 4.90
CA ALA A 49 -10.54 7.90 5.82
C ALA A 49 -10.60 9.26 5.11
N LEU A 50 -10.00 9.36 3.93
CA LEU A 50 -10.04 10.55 3.08
C LEU A 50 -11.39 10.73 2.38
N ALA A 51 -12.19 9.67 2.23
CA ALA A 51 -13.50 9.74 1.59
C ALA A 51 -14.41 10.75 2.30
N GLY A 52 -14.89 11.76 1.57
CA GLY A 52 -15.76 12.82 2.11
C GLY A 52 -15.06 13.88 2.97
N ARG A 53 -13.72 13.88 3.08
CA ARG A 53 -12.97 14.92 3.81
C ARG A 53 -12.89 16.26 3.06
N PHE A 54 -13.11 16.25 1.77
CA PHE A 54 -13.08 17.46 0.95
C PHE A 54 -14.50 18.01 0.81
N ALA A 55 -14.89 18.92 1.70
CA ALA A 55 -16.23 19.51 1.72
C ALA A 55 -16.53 20.32 0.45
N ASP A 56 -15.52 20.98 -0.12
CA ASP A 56 -15.64 21.83 -1.31
C ASP A 56 -15.25 21.08 -2.61
N PHE A 57 -15.15 19.75 -2.56
CA PHE A 57 -14.83 18.97 -3.76
C PHE A 57 -15.98 19.07 -4.76
N PRO A 58 -15.76 19.59 -5.98
CA PRO A 58 -16.84 19.76 -6.95
C PRO A 58 -17.37 18.38 -7.34
N LEU A 59 -18.64 18.12 -7.03
CA LEU A 59 -19.31 16.92 -7.50
C LEU A 59 -19.58 17.07 -9.00
N LYS A 60 -19.76 15.95 -9.70
CA LYS A 60 -19.92 15.91 -11.16
C LYS A 60 -21.05 16.82 -11.67
N GLU A 61 -22.05 17.07 -10.84
CA GLU A 61 -23.19 17.95 -11.14
C GLU A 61 -22.78 19.44 -11.23
N ASP A 62 -21.67 19.83 -10.60
CA ASP A 62 -21.16 21.21 -10.53
C ASP A 62 -20.07 21.52 -11.59
N ALA A 63 -19.60 20.52 -12.33
CA ALA A 63 -18.51 20.67 -13.30
C ALA A 63 -19.02 20.74 -14.75
N PRO A 64 -18.63 21.75 -15.56
CA PRO A 64 -18.97 21.80 -16.98
C PRO A 64 -18.40 20.57 -17.71
N GLY A 65 -19.26 19.83 -18.39
CA GLY A 65 -19.06 18.45 -18.86
C GLY A 65 -18.04 18.23 -19.97
N ILE A 66 -16.77 18.58 -19.75
CA ILE A 66 -15.67 18.13 -20.59
C ILE A 66 -15.06 16.90 -19.92
N GLN A 67 -15.54 15.73 -20.32
CA GLN A 67 -14.88 14.48 -19.97
C GLN A 67 -13.64 14.33 -20.86
N PRO A 68 -12.41 14.34 -20.30
CA PRO A 68 -11.22 14.17 -21.10
C PRO A 68 -11.20 12.77 -21.74
N ALA A 69 -10.51 12.64 -22.87
CA ALA A 69 -10.33 11.36 -23.53
C ALA A 69 -9.50 10.41 -22.65
N ASP A 70 -9.91 9.14 -22.57
CA ASP A 70 -9.20 8.11 -21.81
C ASP A 70 -7.76 7.94 -22.32
N VAL A 71 -6.82 7.90 -21.40
CA VAL A 71 -5.42 7.60 -21.71
C VAL A 71 -5.21 6.09 -21.82
N PRO A 72 -4.41 5.61 -22.80
CA PRO A 72 -4.13 4.20 -22.95
C PRO A 72 -3.35 3.67 -21.73
N ARG A 73 -3.72 2.47 -21.26
CA ARG A 73 -3.01 1.79 -20.17
C ARG A 73 -1.61 1.39 -20.63
N LEU A 74 -0.58 1.92 -19.99
CA LEU A 74 0.81 1.50 -20.22
C LEU A 74 1.00 0.10 -19.62
N ILE A 75 1.45 -0.84 -20.45
CA ILE A 75 1.84 -2.19 -20.04
C ILE A 75 3.37 -2.16 -19.94
N TYR A 76 3.92 -2.38 -18.75
CA TYR A 76 5.35 -2.60 -18.52
C TYR A 76 5.60 -4.07 -18.24
#